data_AF-A0A848FAA9-F1
#
_entry.id   AF-A0A848FAA9-F1
#
_cell.length_a   1.000
_cell.length_b   1.000
_cell.length_c   1.000
_cell.angle_alpha   90.00
_cell.angle_beta   90.00
_cell.angle_gamma   90.00
#
_symmetry.space_group_name_H-M   'P 1'
#
loop_
_entity.id
_entity.type
_entity.pdbx_description
1 polymer ?
#
loop_
_entity_poly.entity_id
_entity_poly.type
_entity_poly.pdbx_seq_one_letter_code
_entity_poly.pdbx_strand_id
1 'polypeptide(L)'
;MRPVAEQFPGTSLPRQTAAPRRALGPALWAGLALLLAGCAADESQRSASAWPRPQDSRALLLQLLPAQLPDRAGWATDIYAAFSALQIPPNAYNFCAALAVTEQESGFQADPAVPNLGAIARKEIDERAGRVGVPSLLVSAALQLPSSDGRSYAERIEKARTERQLSDTFEDLIERVPLGQRLFGKLNPVRTGGPMQVSVAWAEQHAERYPYPLDGGVRDAVFSRRGGLYFGIAHLLDYAAPYDRPLYRFADFNAGRWASRNAAFQQALSAASGIPLDPDGDLLRGDGQRGATEAAALAMAPRLGLGEAEVRRALEQGNEAGLERSALYRQVFSLAERQQGRALPRAVLPKIALSGPKISRPLSTQWFAERVQQRWQRCMARAPAGASSPSTASLPEP
;
A
#
# COMPACT_ATOMS: atom_id res chain seq x y z
N MET A 1 -37.94 12.51 66.33
CA MET A 1 -37.75 13.80 67.05
C MET A 1 -38.95 14.70 66.76
N ARG A 2 -39.21 15.75 67.57
CA ARG A 2 -40.25 16.79 67.32
C ARG A 2 -39.77 17.78 66.22
N PRO A 3 -40.60 18.73 65.71
CA PRO A 3 -42.07 18.90 65.77
C PRO A 3 -42.74 18.34 64.48
N VAL A 4 -43.75 18.85 63.74
CA VAL A 4 -44.59 20.10 63.65
C VAL A 4 -46.04 19.72 63.19
N ALA A 5 -46.94 20.70 63.05
CA ALA A 5 -48.30 20.58 62.47
C ALA A 5 -48.28 20.53 60.92
N GLU A 6 -49.37 20.27 60.16
CA GLU A 6 -50.65 21.00 60.13
C GLU A 6 -51.92 20.20 59.72
N GLN A 7 -53.06 20.71 60.22
CA GLN A 7 -54.45 20.71 59.70
C GLN A 7 -55.17 19.42 59.22
N PHE A 8 -56.39 19.23 59.76
CA PHE A 8 -57.48 18.38 59.25
C PHE A 8 -58.60 19.26 58.64
N PRO A 9 -59.47 18.74 57.75
CA PRO A 9 -60.77 18.25 58.22
C PRO A 9 -61.20 16.89 57.61
N GLY A 10 -62.25 16.27 58.19
CA GLY A 10 -62.61 14.87 57.94
C GLY A 10 -63.66 14.60 56.86
N THR A 11 -63.38 13.58 56.04
CA THR A 11 -64.27 12.50 55.57
C THR A 11 -65.80 12.69 55.55
N SER A 12 -66.41 12.38 54.40
CA SER A 12 -67.62 11.54 54.37
C SER A 12 -67.68 10.64 53.13
N LEU A 13 -68.07 9.39 53.35
CA LEU A 13 -68.47 8.33 52.40
C LEU A 13 -69.91 7.91 52.81
N PRO A 14 -70.67 7.05 52.08
CA PRO A 14 -70.29 6.20 50.94
C PRO A 14 -71.32 6.11 49.77
N ARG A 15 -70.99 5.35 48.71
CA ARG A 15 -71.78 4.16 48.30
C ARG A 15 -71.07 3.34 47.20
N GLN A 16 -71.27 2.03 47.21
CA GLN A 16 -70.83 1.10 46.15
C GLN A 16 -72.05 0.51 45.43
N THR A 17 -72.04 0.53 44.09
CA THR A 17 -72.77 -0.35 43.14
C THR A 17 -72.49 0.19 41.73
N ALA A 18 -72.34 -0.59 40.65
CA ALA A 18 -72.16 -2.03 40.49
C ALA A 18 -71.47 -2.30 39.13
N ALA A 19 -70.87 -3.47 38.92
CA ALA A 19 -70.16 -3.81 37.68
C ALA A 19 -70.83 -5.00 36.93
N PRO A 20 -71.58 -4.74 35.84
CA PRO A 20 -72.10 -5.80 34.98
C PRO A 20 -71.04 -6.30 33.98
N ARG A 21 -71.04 -7.61 33.73
CA ARG A 21 -70.12 -8.26 32.78
C ARG A 21 -70.40 -7.85 31.33
N ARG A 22 -69.35 -7.75 30.49
CA ARG A 22 -69.46 -7.75 29.02
C ARG A 22 -68.62 -8.89 28.43
N ALA A 23 -68.99 -9.34 27.23
CA ALA A 23 -68.55 -10.61 26.67
C ALA A 23 -67.09 -10.63 26.20
N LEU A 24 -66.46 -11.80 26.29
CA LEU A 24 -65.17 -12.10 25.67
C LEU A 24 -65.33 -12.26 24.15
N GLY A 25 -65.11 -11.19 23.41
CA GLY A 25 -64.96 -11.23 21.95
C GLY A 25 -63.58 -11.75 21.51
N PRO A 26 -63.37 -12.02 20.20
CA PRO A 26 -62.22 -12.76 19.68
C PRO A 26 -60.86 -12.02 19.70
N ALA A 27 -60.73 -10.92 20.44
CA ALA A 27 -59.51 -10.10 20.51
C ALA A 27 -58.27 -10.85 21.05
N LEU A 28 -58.47 -11.91 21.84
CA LEU A 28 -57.39 -12.68 22.46
C LEU A 28 -56.49 -13.43 21.45
N TRP A 29 -56.97 -13.73 20.24
CA TRP A 29 -56.14 -14.35 19.19
C TRP A 29 -55.30 -13.34 18.39
N ALA A 30 -55.70 -12.06 18.35
CA ALA A 30 -54.91 -11.02 17.69
C ALA A 30 -53.66 -10.64 18.51
N GLY A 31 -53.75 -10.65 19.84
CA GLY A 31 -52.61 -10.34 20.71
C GLY A 31 -51.46 -11.34 20.63
N LEU A 32 -51.76 -12.63 20.44
CA LEU A 32 -50.74 -13.68 20.38
C LEU A 32 -49.95 -13.67 19.05
N ALA A 33 -50.60 -13.28 17.95
CA ALA A 33 -49.94 -13.12 16.65
C ALA A 33 -48.91 -11.98 16.65
N LEU A 34 -49.20 -10.86 17.32
CA LEU A 34 -48.28 -9.72 17.45
C LEU A 34 -47.04 -10.05 18.31
N LEU A 35 -47.15 -10.96 19.28
CA LEU A 35 -46.02 -11.43 20.07
C LEU A 35 -45.08 -12.38 19.30
N LEU A 36 -45.60 -13.10 18.30
CA LEU A 36 -44.78 -13.96 17.43
C LEU A 36 -44.12 -13.18 16.26
N ALA A 37 -44.72 -12.07 15.82
CA ALA A 37 -44.12 -11.20 14.81
C ALA A 37 -42.85 -10.47 15.31
N GLY A 38 -42.74 -10.22 16.62
CA GLY A 38 -41.60 -9.52 17.21
C GLY A 38 -40.26 -10.23 17.02
N CYS A 39 -40.24 -11.56 17.07
CA CYS A 39 -39.00 -12.35 16.98
C CYS A 39 -38.41 -12.48 15.56
N ALA A 40 -39.09 -11.99 14.53
CA ALA A 40 -38.60 -11.97 13.16
C ALA A 40 -37.87 -10.67 12.77
N ALA A 41 -38.02 -9.59 13.55
CA ALA A 41 -37.42 -8.30 13.25
C ALA A 41 -35.92 -8.22 13.60
N ASP A 42 -35.51 -8.85 14.70
CA ASP A 42 -34.13 -8.80 15.22
C ASP A 42 -33.08 -9.42 14.30
N GLU A 43 -33.47 -10.28 13.35
CA GLU A 43 -32.53 -10.84 12.37
C GLU A 43 -31.96 -9.77 11.42
N SER A 44 -32.64 -8.62 11.30
CA SER A 44 -32.12 -7.43 10.61
C SER A 44 -31.10 -6.63 11.42
N GLN A 45 -31.01 -6.84 12.74
CA GLN A 45 -30.11 -6.11 13.65
C GLN A 45 -28.86 -6.89 14.07
N ARG A 46 -28.51 -7.99 13.37
CA ARG A 46 -27.18 -8.61 13.48
C ARG A 46 -26.09 -7.75 12.84
N SER A 47 -25.77 -6.61 13.48
CA SER A 47 -24.58 -5.80 13.22
C SER A 47 -23.32 -6.53 13.72
N ALA A 48 -23.04 -7.69 13.11
CA ALA A 48 -21.96 -8.60 13.49
C ALA A 48 -20.69 -8.29 12.67
N SER A 49 -20.10 -7.12 12.94
CA SER A 49 -18.98 -6.48 12.22
C SER A 49 -19.30 -6.03 10.78
N ALA A 50 -18.73 -4.89 10.37
CA ALA A 50 -18.78 -4.40 8.99
C ALA A 50 -17.78 -5.13 8.06
N TRP A 51 -17.24 -6.27 8.49
CA TRP A 51 -16.20 -7.03 7.79
C TRP A 51 -16.82 -8.32 7.19
N PRO A 52 -16.81 -8.49 5.86
CA PRO A 52 -17.33 -9.70 5.22
C PRO A 52 -16.67 -10.98 5.73
N ARG A 53 -17.43 -12.08 5.86
CA ARG A 53 -16.89 -13.35 6.37
C ARG A 53 -15.72 -13.82 5.47
N PRO A 54 -14.73 -14.56 6.01
CA PRO A 54 -13.57 -15.01 5.23
C PRO A 54 -13.93 -15.79 3.96
N GLN A 55 -15.00 -16.60 4.02
CA GLN A 55 -15.53 -17.35 2.89
C GLN A 55 -16.12 -16.46 1.79
N ASP A 56 -16.86 -15.41 2.15
CA ASP A 56 -17.49 -14.50 1.19
C ASP A 56 -16.42 -13.64 0.51
N SER A 57 -15.42 -13.18 1.28
CA SER A 57 -14.25 -12.46 0.77
C SER A 57 -13.42 -13.29 -0.21
N ARG A 58 -13.22 -14.59 0.08
CA ARG A 58 -12.53 -15.53 -0.82
C ARG A 58 -13.36 -15.86 -2.06
N ALA A 59 -14.68 -15.96 -1.95
CA ALA A 59 -15.58 -16.13 -3.10
C ALA A 59 -15.51 -14.91 -4.04
N LEU A 60 -15.52 -13.68 -3.49
CA LEU A 60 -15.32 -12.45 -4.25
C LEU A 60 -13.94 -12.44 -4.95
N LEU A 61 -12.85 -12.79 -4.26
CA LEU A 61 -11.53 -12.93 -4.88
C LEU A 61 -11.53 -13.96 -6.03
N LEU A 62 -12.18 -15.11 -5.86
CA LEU A 62 -12.29 -16.13 -6.91
C LEU A 62 -13.07 -15.63 -8.13
N GLN A 63 -14.11 -14.80 -7.95
CA GLN A 63 -14.85 -14.12 -9.03
C GLN A 63 -13.99 -13.05 -9.73
N LEU A 64 -13.17 -12.31 -8.98
CA LEU A 64 -12.33 -11.23 -9.51
C LEU A 64 -11.04 -11.73 -10.20
N LEU A 65 -10.52 -12.90 -9.84
CA LEU A 65 -9.33 -13.51 -10.45
C LEU A 65 -9.57 -13.92 -11.93
N PRO A 66 -8.54 -13.88 -12.80
CA PRO A 66 -8.65 -14.36 -14.18
C PRO A 66 -9.07 -15.83 -14.23
N ALA A 67 -10.04 -16.17 -15.11
CA ALA A 67 -10.70 -17.48 -15.09
C ALA A 67 -9.73 -18.68 -15.31
N GLN A 68 -8.73 -18.51 -16.19
CA GLN A 68 -7.75 -19.55 -16.56
C GLN A 68 -6.46 -19.52 -15.71
N LEU A 69 -6.41 -18.73 -14.63
CA LEU A 69 -5.21 -18.65 -13.80
C LEU A 69 -4.95 -20.00 -13.06
N PRO A 70 -3.73 -20.54 -13.06
CA PRO A 70 -3.36 -21.68 -12.22
C PRO A 70 -3.41 -21.36 -10.72
N ASP A 71 -3.89 -22.30 -9.91
CA ASP A 71 -4.05 -22.19 -8.45
C ASP A 71 -4.79 -20.91 -7.97
N ARG A 72 -5.93 -20.59 -8.60
CA ARG A 72 -6.83 -19.51 -8.14
C ARG A 72 -7.20 -19.62 -6.66
N ALA A 73 -7.30 -20.83 -6.12
CA ALA A 73 -7.61 -21.08 -4.70
C ALA A 73 -6.47 -20.63 -3.78
N GLY A 74 -5.21 -20.97 -4.09
CA GLY A 74 -4.05 -20.49 -3.36
C GLY A 74 -3.86 -18.98 -3.49
N TRP A 75 -4.00 -18.41 -4.69
CA TRP A 75 -3.97 -16.95 -4.89
C TRP A 75 -5.02 -16.23 -4.06
N ALA A 76 -6.29 -16.68 -4.09
CA ALA A 76 -7.35 -16.09 -3.27
C ALA A 76 -7.10 -16.27 -1.77
N THR A 77 -6.45 -17.37 -1.35
CA THR A 77 -6.12 -17.63 0.05
C THR A 77 -5.02 -16.70 0.56
N ASP A 78 -3.91 -16.58 -0.17
CA ASP A 78 -2.77 -15.74 0.24
C ASP A 78 -3.11 -14.23 0.16
N ILE A 79 -3.86 -13.79 -0.86
CA ILE A 79 -4.34 -12.40 -0.95
C ILE A 79 -5.29 -12.08 0.21
N TYR A 80 -6.25 -12.97 0.51
CA TYR A 80 -7.13 -12.78 1.67
C TYR A 80 -6.33 -12.73 2.98
N ALA A 81 -5.33 -13.59 3.14
CA ALA A 81 -4.51 -13.64 4.34
C ALA A 81 -3.73 -12.34 4.56
N ALA A 82 -3.17 -11.76 3.50
CA ALA A 82 -2.54 -10.44 3.54
C ALA A 82 -3.53 -9.32 3.94
N PHE A 83 -4.71 -9.28 3.31
CA PHE A 83 -5.76 -8.29 3.65
C PHE A 83 -6.22 -8.41 5.10
N SER A 84 -6.41 -9.64 5.59
CA SER A 84 -6.83 -9.92 6.97
C SER A 84 -5.74 -9.59 7.99
N ALA A 85 -4.46 -9.71 7.64
CA ALA A 85 -3.35 -9.31 8.49
C ALA A 85 -3.20 -7.78 8.58
N LEU A 86 -3.31 -7.11 7.43
CA LEU A 86 -3.16 -5.65 7.30
C LEU A 86 -4.43 -4.86 7.66
N GLN A 87 -5.54 -5.54 8.00
CA GLN A 87 -6.85 -4.93 8.26
C GLN A 87 -7.39 -4.06 7.10
N ILE A 88 -6.99 -4.37 5.86
CA ILE A 88 -7.44 -3.68 4.64
C ILE A 88 -8.83 -4.19 4.25
N PRO A 89 -9.85 -3.31 4.13
CA PRO A 89 -11.22 -3.74 3.80
C PRO A 89 -11.31 -4.64 2.55
N PRO A 90 -11.87 -5.86 2.66
CA PRO A 90 -11.86 -6.90 1.62
C PRO A 90 -12.97 -6.67 0.58
N ASN A 91 -12.94 -5.50 -0.07
CA ASN A 91 -13.89 -5.09 -1.10
C ASN A 91 -13.28 -5.21 -2.51
N ALA A 92 -14.13 -5.13 -3.54
CA ALA A 92 -13.69 -5.27 -4.93
C ALA A 92 -12.68 -4.19 -5.36
N TYR A 93 -12.83 -2.95 -4.90
CA TYR A 93 -11.92 -1.84 -5.21
C TYR A 93 -10.47 -2.15 -4.79
N ASN A 94 -10.28 -2.57 -3.54
CA ASN A 94 -8.99 -2.91 -2.96
C ASN A 94 -8.45 -4.24 -3.54
N PHE A 95 -9.28 -5.29 -3.64
CA PHE A 95 -8.86 -6.55 -4.25
C PHE A 95 -8.41 -6.35 -5.69
N CYS A 96 -9.16 -5.59 -6.50
CA CYS A 96 -8.75 -5.30 -7.87
C CYS A 96 -7.49 -4.45 -7.95
N ALA A 97 -7.15 -3.63 -6.94
CA ALA A 97 -5.88 -2.90 -6.90
C ALA A 97 -4.70 -3.88 -6.73
N ALA A 98 -4.77 -4.78 -5.75
CA ALA A 98 -3.76 -5.82 -5.53
C ALA A 98 -3.62 -6.76 -6.74
N LEU A 99 -4.75 -7.21 -7.31
CA LEU A 99 -4.78 -8.08 -8.49
C LEU A 99 -4.19 -7.40 -9.74
N ALA A 100 -4.49 -6.12 -9.95
CA ALA A 100 -4.00 -5.37 -11.11
C ALA A 100 -2.49 -5.13 -11.07
N VAL A 101 -1.92 -4.89 -9.88
CA VAL A 101 -0.46 -4.79 -9.68
C VAL A 101 0.19 -6.16 -9.83
N THR A 102 -0.36 -7.22 -9.21
CA THR A 102 0.17 -8.59 -9.33
C THR A 102 0.19 -9.08 -10.80
N GLU A 103 -0.86 -8.79 -11.57
CA GLU A 103 -0.93 -9.11 -13.01
C GLU A 103 0.02 -8.25 -13.86
N GLN A 104 0.42 -7.07 -13.38
CA GLN A 104 1.37 -6.19 -14.06
C GLN A 104 2.83 -6.56 -13.78
N GLU A 105 3.19 -6.86 -12.53
CA GLU A 105 4.57 -7.10 -12.11
C GLU A 105 5.05 -8.52 -12.46
N SER A 106 4.17 -9.53 -12.34
CA SER A 106 4.56 -10.93 -12.52
C SER A 106 3.64 -11.75 -13.44
N GLY A 107 2.45 -11.23 -13.76
CA GLY A 107 1.42 -12.03 -14.41
C GLY A 107 0.92 -13.18 -13.53
N PHE A 108 0.92 -12.99 -12.20
CA PHE A 108 0.65 -14.03 -11.19
C PHE A 108 1.69 -15.17 -11.17
N GLN A 109 2.97 -14.82 -10.98
CA GLN A 109 4.06 -15.77 -10.75
C GLN A 109 4.95 -15.26 -9.61
N ALA A 110 5.24 -16.06 -8.59
CA ALA A 110 6.01 -15.57 -7.44
C ALA A 110 7.50 -15.35 -7.77
N ASP A 111 8.09 -16.23 -8.60
CA ASP A 111 9.49 -16.20 -9.00
C ASP A 111 9.61 -16.69 -10.46
N PRO A 112 9.21 -15.87 -11.46
CA PRO A 112 9.16 -16.26 -12.86
C PRO A 112 10.56 -16.43 -13.46
N ALA A 113 10.67 -17.32 -14.46
CA ALA A 113 11.91 -17.48 -15.22
C ALA A 113 12.18 -16.25 -16.11
N VAL A 114 13.37 -15.66 -15.99
CA VAL A 114 13.82 -14.50 -16.75
C VAL A 114 14.78 -14.97 -17.86
N PRO A 115 14.45 -14.78 -19.15
CA PRO A 115 15.34 -15.13 -20.26
C PRO A 115 16.71 -14.46 -20.12
N ASN A 116 17.78 -15.23 -20.35
CA ASN A 116 19.18 -14.78 -20.30
C ASN A 116 19.63 -14.16 -18.96
N LEU A 117 18.94 -14.44 -17.84
CA LEU A 117 19.21 -13.83 -16.54
C LEU A 117 20.68 -13.85 -16.12
N GLY A 118 21.37 -14.99 -16.25
CA GLY A 118 22.77 -15.11 -15.86
C GLY A 118 23.72 -14.18 -16.64
N ALA A 119 23.47 -13.96 -17.93
CA ALA A 119 24.24 -13.03 -18.75
C ALA A 119 23.94 -11.56 -18.39
N ILE A 120 22.66 -11.24 -18.12
CA ILE A 120 22.24 -9.91 -17.66
C ILE A 120 22.86 -9.59 -16.30
N ALA A 121 22.82 -10.55 -15.36
CA ALA A 121 23.41 -10.44 -14.04
C ALA A 121 24.93 -10.27 -14.12
N ARG A 122 25.62 -11.11 -14.92
CA ARG A 122 27.07 -11.02 -15.11
C ARG A 122 27.49 -9.64 -15.61
N LYS A 123 26.79 -9.11 -16.63
CA LYS A 123 27.02 -7.76 -17.15
C LYS A 123 26.85 -6.67 -16.08
N GLU A 124 25.77 -6.72 -15.29
CA GLU A 124 25.52 -5.77 -14.21
C GLU A 124 26.60 -5.82 -13.11
N ILE A 125 27.16 -7.00 -12.80
CA ILE A 125 28.30 -7.13 -11.87
C ILE A 125 29.55 -6.46 -12.44
N ASP A 126 29.93 -6.78 -13.68
CA ASP A 126 31.14 -6.23 -14.30
C ASP A 126 31.03 -4.70 -14.49
N GLU A 127 29.85 -4.17 -14.84
CA GLU A 127 29.61 -2.72 -14.90
C GLU A 127 29.72 -2.05 -13.52
N ARG A 128 29.13 -2.64 -12.46
CA ARG A 128 29.23 -2.10 -11.10
C ARG A 128 30.67 -2.09 -10.59
N ALA A 129 31.40 -3.18 -10.83
CA ALA A 129 32.83 -3.28 -10.50
C ALA A 129 33.65 -2.21 -11.21
N GLY A 130 33.42 -2.01 -12.52
CA GLY A 130 34.08 -0.96 -13.31
C GLY A 130 33.81 0.46 -12.78
N ARG A 131 32.57 0.76 -12.35
CA ARG A 131 32.20 2.06 -11.74
C ARG A 131 32.93 2.36 -10.43
N VAL A 132 33.48 1.36 -9.74
CA VAL A 132 34.32 1.51 -8.53
C VAL A 132 35.80 1.15 -8.77
N GLY A 133 36.23 1.06 -10.02
CA GLY A 133 37.63 0.82 -10.40
C GLY A 133 38.14 -0.62 -10.22
N VAL A 134 37.27 -1.60 -9.97
CA VAL A 134 37.65 -3.01 -9.80
C VAL A 134 37.72 -3.71 -11.17
N PRO A 135 38.89 -4.25 -11.59
CA PRO A 135 39.03 -4.92 -12.88
C PRO A 135 38.19 -6.19 -13.01
N SER A 136 37.59 -6.42 -14.18
CA SER A 136 36.78 -7.60 -14.50
C SER A 136 37.53 -8.94 -14.36
N LEU A 137 38.86 -8.95 -14.45
CA LEU A 137 39.67 -10.13 -14.15
C LEU A 137 39.60 -10.52 -12.66
N LEU A 138 39.62 -9.55 -11.74
CA LEU A 138 39.48 -9.80 -10.31
C LEU A 138 38.06 -10.24 -9.95
N VAL A 139 37.04 -9.63 -10.58
CA VAL A 139 35.63 -10.09 -10.49
C VAL A 139 35.53 -11.55 -10.94
N SER A 140 36.13 -11.88 -12.09
CA SER A 140 36.10 -13.24 -12.64
C SER A 140 36.78 -14.25 -11.71
N ALA A 141 37.94 -13.91 -11.14
CA ALA A 141 38.63 -14.77 -10.18
C ALA A 141 37.81 -14.96 -8.88
N ALA A 142 37.23 -13.90 -8.32
CA ALA A 142 36.39 -13.97 -7.13
C ALA A 142 35.13 -14.84 -7.35
N LEU A 143 34.52 -14.76 -8.53
CA LEU A 143 33.35 -15.58 -8.87
C LEU A 143 33.69 -17.07 -9.11
N GLN A 144 34.96 -17.46 -9.25
CA GLN A 144 35.35 -18.88 -9.30
C GLN A 144 35.47 -19.54 -7.92
N LEU A 145 35.31 -18.78 -6.82
CA LEU A 145 35.31 -19.36 -5.47
C LEU A 145 34.12 -20.32 -5.28
N PRO A 146 34.28 -21.42 -4.52
CA PRO A 146 33.21 -22.37 -4.25
C PRO A 146 32.18 -21.80 -3.26
N SER A 147 30.92 -21.96 -3.62
CA SER A 147 29.74 -21.58 -2.85
C SER A 147 29.28 -22.70 -1.90
N SER A 148 28.17 -22.53 -1.16
CA SER A 148 27.69 -23.55 -0.22
C SER A 148 27.23 -24.87 -0.83
N ASP A 149 26.91 -24.91 -2.13
CA ASP A 149 26.57 -26.15 -2.83
C ASP A 149 27.76 -26.80 -3.57
N GLY A 150 28.97 -26.27 -3.39
CA GLY A 150 30.20 -26.77 -4.00
C GLY A 150 30.46 -26.27 -5.43
N ARG A 151 29.47 -25.71 -6.12
CA ARG A 151 29.66 -25.04 -7.42
C ARG A 151 30.27 -23.65 -7.22
N SER A 152 30.92 -23.11 -8.26
CA SER A 152 31.39 -21.73 -8.22
C SER A 152 30.24 -20.73 -8.35
N TYR A 153 30.41 -19.51 -7.83
CA TYR A 153 29.41 -18.44 -8.00
C TYR A 153 29.20 -18.10 -9.48
N ALA A 154 30.24 -18.16 -10.31
CA ALA A 154 30.15 -18.00 -11.76
C ALA A 154 29.16 -19.02 -12.37
N GLU A 155 29.29 -20.30 -12.03
CA GLU A 155 28.39 -21.35 -12.50
C GLU A 155 26.95 -21.11 -12.03
N ARG A 156 26.75 -20.76 -10.75
CA ARG A 156 25.42 -20.48 -10.19
C ARG A 156 24.75 -19.27 -10.85
N ILE A 157 25.50 -18.19 -11.09
CA ILE A 157 25.00 -16.99 -11.79
C ILE A 157 24.64 -17.33 -13.24
N GLU A 158 25.50 -18.03 -13.98
CA GLU A 158 25.24 -18.43 -15.38
C GLU A 158 24.00 -19.35 -15.50
N LYS A 159 23.87 -20.31 -14.59
CA LYS A 159 22.75 -21.26 -14.56
C LYS A 159 21.49 -20.73 -13.90
N ALA A 160 21.51 -19.55 -13.26
CA ALA A 160 20.32 -18.92 -12.70
C ALA A 160 19.25 -18.68 -13.78
N ARG A 161 18.00 -18.97 -13.43
CA ARG A 161 16.82 -18.75 -14.27
C ARG A 161 15.82 -17.82 -13.62
N THR A 162 15.77 -17.74 -12.30
CA THR A 162 14.85 -16.89 -11.55
C THR A 162 15.56 -15.88 -10.66
N GLU A 163 14.86 -14.83 -10.23
CA GLU A 163 15.46 -13.77 -9.41
C GLU A 163 15.82 -14.26 -8.01
N ARG A 164 15.04 -15.19 -7.44
CA ARG A 164 15.39 -15.84 -6.19
C ARG A 164 16.71 -16.60 -6.31
N GLN A 165 16.87 -17.48 -7.29
CA GLN A 165 18.12 -18.25 -7.49
C GLN A 165 19.38 -17.36 -7.59
N LEU A 166 19.24 -16.19 -8.21
CA LEU A 166 20.30 -15.19 -8.27
C LEU A 166 20.52 -14.53 -6.91
N SER A 167 19.46 -14.11 -6.23
CA SER A 167 19.49 -13.56 -4.87
C SER A 167 20.17 -14.50 -3.87
N ASP A 168 19.74 -15.76 -3.81
CA ASP A 168 20.29 -16.81 -2.92
C ASP A 168 21.79 -17.06 -3.18
N THR A 169 22.26 -16.76 -4.40
CA THR A 169 23.67 -16.85 -4.80
C THR A 169 24.49 -15.63 -4.38
N PHE A 170 23.85 -14.46 -4.21
CA PHE A 170 24.49 -13.29 -3.63
C PHE A 170 24.51 -13.29 -2.10
N GLU A 171 23.46 -13.77 -1.43
CA GLU A 171 23.47 -13.85 0.04
C GLU A 171 24.54 -14.84 0.54
N ASP A 172 24.63 -16.04 -0.04
CA ASP A 172 25.70 -17.02 0.27
C ASP A 172 27.12 -16.44 0.06
N LEU A 173 27.30 -15.57 -0.95
CA LEU A 173 28.56 -14.84 -1.15
C LEU A 173 28.82 -13.78 -0.07
N ILE A 174 27.79 -13.03 0.33
CA ILE A 174 27.88 -11.96 1.35
C ILE A 174 28.09 -12.54 2.75
N GLU A 175 27.55 -13.72 3.05
CA GLU A 175 27.75 -14.44 4.32
C GLU A 175 29.15 -15.07 4.42
N ARG A 176 29.66 -15.64 3.32
CA ARG A 176 30.95 -16.35 3.30
C ARG A 176 32.19 -15.46 3.34
N VAL A 177 32.08 -14.20 2.88
CA VAL A 177 33.21 -13.26 2.92
C VAL A 177 33.36 -12.67 4.33
N PRO A 178 34.55 -12.70 4.95
CA PRO A 178 34.77 -12.03 6.24
C PRO A 178 34.46 -10.53 6.15
N LEU A 179 33.70 -10.02 7.13
CA LEU A 179 33.10 -8.67 7.11
C LEU A 179 32.11 -8.43 5.94
N GLY A 180 31.70 -9.47 5.21
CA GLY A 180 30.89 -9.39 3.99
C GLY A 180 29.58 -8.65 4.17
N GLN A 181 28.79 -8.91 5.22
CA GLN A 181 27.59 -8.10 5.49
C GLN A 181 27.89 -6.60 5.74
N ARG A 182 29.06 -6.25 6.31
CA ARG A 182 29.45 -4.85 6.60
C ARG A 182 30.04 -4.12 5.39
N LEU A 183 30.80 -4.81 4.55
CA LEU A 183 31.43 -4.24 3.34
C LEU A 183 30.51 -4.36 2.11
N PHE A 184 29.71 -5.42 2.05
CA PHE A 184 29.04 -5.91 0.85
C PHE A 184 27.56 -6.28 1.04
N GLY A 185 26.93 -6.09 2.21
CA GLY A 185 25.47 -6.26 2.36
C GLY A 185 24.65 -5.39 1.39
N LYS A 186 25.23 -4.29 0.90
CA LYS A 186 24.66 -3.47 -0.17
C LYS A 186 25.00 -3.94 -1.60
N LEU A 187 25.65 -5.09 -1.83
CA LEU A 187 25.99 -5.56 -3.18
C LEU A 187 24.92 -6.38 -3.90
N ASN A 188 24.05 -7.15 -3.21
CA ASN A 188 23.05 -7.99 -3.89
C ASN A 188 22.21 -7.14 -4.87
N PRO A 189 22.33 -7.36 -6.20
CA PRO A 189 21.68 -6.53 -7.21
C PRO A 189 20.17 -6.77 -7.27
N VAL A 190 19.69 -7.89 -6.73
CA VAL A 190 18.27 -8.23 -6.65
C VAL A 190 17.66 -7.49 -5.45
N ARG A 191 17.08 -6.32 -5.74
CA ARG A 191 16.49 -5.40 -4.74
C ARG A 191 14.99 -5.58 -4.58
N THR A 192 14.31 -6.03 -5.62
CA THR A 192 12.87 -6.32 -5.64
C THR A 192 12.65 -7.84 -5.74
N GLY A 193 11.47 -8.31 -5.35
CA GLY A 193 11.14 -9.73 -5.50
C GLY A 193 9.67 -10.05 -5.28
N GLY A 194 9.33 -11.31 -5.51
CA GLY A 194 7.99 -11.84 -5.32
C GLY A 194 6.99 -11.41 -6.39
N PRO A 195 5.71 -11.82 -6.24
CA PRO A 195 4.67 -11.64 -7.26
C PRO A 195 4.23 -10.17 -7.48
N MET A 196 4.69 -9.26 -6.62
CA MET A 196 4.44 -7.81 -6.71
C MET A 196 5.73 -6.97 -6.75
N GLN A 197 6.91 -7.58 -6.96
CA GLN A 197 8.20 -6.88 -7.13
C GLN A 197 8.49 -5.80 -6.06
N VAL A 198 8.18 -6.10 -4.80
CA VAL A 198 8.37 -5.16 -3.69
C VAL A 198 9.84 -5.09 -3.28
N SER A 199 10.31 -3.90 -2.90
CA SER A 199 11.68 -3.67 -2.43
C SER A 199 11.95 -4.41 -1.12
N VAL A 200 13.02 -5.22 -1.08
CA VAL A 200 13.45 -5.95 0.12
C VAL A 200 13.81 -4.98 1.25
N ALA A 201 14.52 -3.90 0.95
CA ALA A 201 14.87 -2.87 1.94
C ALA A 201 13.65 -2.10 2.48
N TRP A 202 12.58 -2.00 1.70
CA TRP A 202 11.30 -1.48 2.19
C TRP A 202 10.59 -2.49 3.09
N ALA A 203 10.56 -3.77 2.68
CA ALA A 203 9.97 -4.85 3.45
C ALA A 203 10.66 -5.05 4.82
N GLU A 204 11.99 -4.94 4.87
CA GLU A 204 12.79 -4.97 6.11
C GLU A 204 12.34 -3.88 7.10
N GLN A 205 12.09 -2.66 6.62
CA GLN A 205 11.58 -1.54 7.43
C GLN A 205 10.12 -1.70 7.87
N HIS A 206 9.36 -2.62 7.26
CA HIS A 206 7.94 -2.84 7.53
C HIS A 206 7.63 -4.25 8.05
N ALA A 207 8.66 -5.01 8.46
CA ALA A 207 8.56 -6.40 8.88
C ALA A 207 7.93 -6.59 10.28
N GLU A 208 7.87 -5.54 11.12
CA GLU A 208 7.37 -5.61 12.51
C GLU A 208 5.94 -6.20 12.61
N ARG A 209 5.06 -5.86 11.65
CA ARG A 209 3.67 -6.35 11.62
C ARG A 209 3.48 -7.66 10.83
N TYR A 210 4.56 -8.26 10.30
CA TYR A 210 4.49 -9.48 9.50
C TYR A 210 4.09 -10.69 10.37
N PRO A 211 2.94 -11.35 10.11
CA PRO A 211 2.33 -12.29 11.06
C PRO A 211 2.79 -13.76 10.88
N TYR A 212 3.84 -14.00 10.10
CA TYR A 212 4.33 -15.34 9.77
C TYR A 212 5.80 -15.51 10.14
N PRO A 213 6.28 -16.75 10.37
CA PRO A 213 7.70 -17.01 10.53
C PRO A 213 8.56 -16.43 9.39
N LEU A 214 9.74 -15.95 9.78
CA LEU A 214 10.79 -15.42 8.89
C LEU A 214 11.93 -16.43 8.80
N ASP A 215 11.60 -17.67 8.44
CA ASP A 215 12.56 -18.75 8.23
C ASP A 215 13.36 -18.45 6.94
N GLY A 216 14.60 -17.95 7.08
CA GLY A 216 15.37 -17.33 5.99
C GLY A 216 15.27 -15.80 5.92
N GLY A 217 14.61 -15.16 6.88
CA GLY A 217 14.53 -13.70 6.98
C GLY A 217 13.52 -13.03 6.04
N VAL A 218 13.54 -11.69 6.01
CA VAL A 218 12.57 -10.89 5.25
C VAL A 218 12.73 -11.03 3.73
N ARG A 219 13.96 -11.23 3.26
CA ARG A 219 14.27 -11.47 1.84
C ARG A 219 13.54 -12.71 1.31
N ASP A 220 13.64 -13.85 2.00
CA ASP A 220 12.96 -15.09 1.60
C ASP A 220 11.44 -14.99 1.70
N ALA A 221 10.93 -14.25 2.69
CA ALA A 221 9.52 -13.90 2.76
C ALA A 221 9.07 -13.10 1.51
N VAL A 222 9.84 -12.10 1.06
CA VAL A 222 9.54 -11.31 -0.15
C VAL A 222 9.51 -12.18 -1.41
N PHE A 223 10.42 -13.13 -1.59
CA PHE A 223 10.37 -14.06 -2.75
C PHE A 223 9.27 -15.12 -2.66
N SER A 224 8.72 -15.40 -1.46
CA SER A 224 7.56 -16.28 -1.32
C SER A 224 6.28 -15.63 -1.87
N ARG A 225 5.33 -16.45 -2.36
CA ARG A 225 4.03 -15.92 -2.83
C ARG A 225 3.29 -15.18 -1.71
N ARG A 226 3.20 -15.77 -0.51
CA ARG A 226 2.48 -15.23 0.65
C ARG A 226 3.11 -13.93 1.17
N GLY A 227 4.43 -13.92 1.37
CA GLY A 227 5.13 -12.76 1.92
C GLY A 227 5.30 -11.63 0.91
N GLY A 228 5.63 -11.91 -0.35
CA GLY A 228 5.66 -10.91 -1.41
C GLY A 228 4.29 -10.30 -1.72
N LEU A 229 3.20 -11.08 -1.58
CA LEU A 229 1.84 -10.52 -1.57
C LEU A 229 1.60 -9.65 -0.34
N TYR A 230 1.94 -10.08 0.87
CA TYR A 230 1.79 -9.26 2.08
C TYR A 230 2.51 -7.90 1.94
N PHE A 231 3.81 -7.91 1.62
CA PHE A 231 4.60 -6.69 1.52
C PHE A 231 4.18 -5.82 0.33
N GLY A 232 3.80 -6.41 -0.82
CA GLY A 232 3.27 -5.66 -1.95
C GLY A 232 1.90 -5.04 -1.68
N ILE A 233 0.98 -5.77 -1.05
CA ILE A 233 -0.35 -5.27 -0.64
C ILE A 233 -0.20 -4.19 0.43
N ALA A 234 0.73 -4.36 1.37
CA ALA A 234 1.08 -3.32 2.34
C ALA A 234 1.58 -2.07 1.62
N HIS A 235 2.66 -2.15 0.83
CA HIS A 235 3.22 -1.01 0.08
C HIS A 235 2.14 -0.25 -0.71
N LEU A 236 1.27 -0.98 -1.42
CA LEU A 236 0.18 -0.44 -2.23
C LEU A 236 -0.96 0.20 -1.43
N LEU A 237 -1.49 -0.46 -0.40
CA LEU A 237 -2.78 -0.11 0.23
C LEU A 237 -2.67 0.38 1.68
N ASP A 238 -1.69 -0.11 2.44
CA ASP A 238 -1.50 0.18 3.89
C ASP A 238 -0.81 1.54 4.12
N TYR A 239 -1.38 2.60 3.52
CA TYR A 239 -1.07 4.00 3.80
C TYR A 239 -2.21 4.93 3.36
N ALA A 240 -2.33 6.06 4.04
CA ALA A 240 -3.27 7.13 3.69
C ALA A 240 -2.82 7.86 2.42
N ALA A 241 -3.40 7.50 1.28
CA ALA A 241 -3.26 8.21 0.00
C ALA A 241 -4.58 8.93 -0.31
N PRO A 242 -4.67 10.27 -0.10
CA PRO A 242 -5.90 11.04 -0.25
C PRO A 242 -6.18 11.37 -1.73
N TYR A 243 -6.32 10.34 -2.55
CA TYR A 243 -6.46 10.45 -4.00
C TYR A 243 -7.89 10.17 -4.46
N ASP A 244 -8.39 11.01 -5.36
CA ASP A 244 -9.65 10.85 -6.08
C ASP A 244 -9.66 9.64 -7.03
N ARG A 245 -8.47 9.23 -7.51
CA ARG A 245 -8.29 8.20 -8.53
C ARG A 245 -7.22 7.17 -8.12
N PRO A 246 -7.48 5.86 -8.25
CA PRO A 246 -6.49 4.82 -7.93
C PRO A 246 -5.24 4.89 -8.82
N LEU A 247 -5.33 5.52 -10.00
CA LEU A 247 -4.21 5.85 -10.88
C LEU A 247 -3.00 6.43 -10.14
N TYR A 248 -3.20 7.37 -9.20
CA TYR A 248 -2.11 7.98 -8.44
C TYR A 248 -1.50 7.01 -7.41
N ARG A 249 -2.31 6.13 -6.81
CA ARG A 249 -1.81 5.04 -5.94
C ARG A 249 -1.05 3.98 -6.74
N PHE A 250 -1.38 3.75 -8.01
CA PHE A 250 -0.59 2.89 -8.91
C PHE A 250 0.72 3.54 -9.36
N ALA A 251 0.77 4.86 -9.51
CA ALA A 251 2.01 5.58 -9.74
C ALA A 251 2.91 5.53 -8.48
N ASP A 252 2.37 5.81 -7.30
CA ASP A 252 3.07 5.69 -6.02
C ASP A 252 3.63 4.29 -5.76
N PHE A 253 2.95 3.22 -6.19
CA PHE A 253 3.47 1.86 -6.05
C PHE A 253 4.85 1.71 -6.72
N ASN A 254 4.99 2.29 -7.91
CA ASN A 254 6.18 2.21 -8.75
C ASN A 254 7.23 3.29 -8.45
N ALA A 255 6.82 4.49 -8.02
CA ALA A 255 7.69 5.64 -7.76
C ALA A 255 8.05 5.85 -6.27
N GLY A 256 7.30 5.24 -5.35
CA GLY A 256 7.39 5.51 -3.92
C GLY A 256 6.07 6.08 -3.37
N ARG A 257 5.72 5.71 -2.13
CA ARG A 257 4.49 6.20 -1.49
C ARG A 257 4.49 7.73 -1.44
N TRP A 258 3.35 8.34 -1.75
CA TRP A 258 3.15 9.78 -1.88
C TRP A 258 3.88 10.47 -3.05
N ALA A 259 4.58 9.76 -3.94
CA ALA A 259 5.26 10.38 -5.09
C ALA A 259 4.33 11.24 -5.96
N SER A 260 3.08 10.82 -6.19
CA SER A 260 2.10 11.58 -6.98
C SER A 260 1.68 12.90 -6.32
N ARG A 261 1.59 12.92 -4.98
CA ARG A 261 1.39 14.14 -4.18
C ARG A 261 2.62 15.04 -4.24
N ASN A 262 3.79 14.47 -4.06
CA ASN A 262 5.06 15.19 -4.02
C ASN A 262 5.36 15.84 -5.38
N ALA A 263 5.08 15.14 -6.49
CA ALA A 263 5.13 15.65 -7.85
C ALA A 263 4.15 16.83 -8.07
N ALA A 264 2.99 16.80 -7.42
CA ALA A 264 2.03 17.92 -7.46
C ALA A 264 2.54 19.13 -6.66
N PHE A 265 3.17 18.89 -5.50
CA PHE A 265 3.85 19.93 -4.73
C PHE A 265 5.04 20.53 -5.49
N GLN A 266 5.84 19.74 -6.20
CA GLN A 266 6.92 20.25 -7.08
C GLN A 266 6.37 21.15 -8.19
N GLN A 267 5.23 20.80 -8.82
CA GLN A 267 4.58 21.68 -9.81
C GLN A 267 4.06 22.98 -9.18
N ALA A 268 3.47 22.92 -7.99
CA ALA A 268 3.02 24.11 -7.26
C ALA A 268 4.21 24.99 -6.81
N LEU A 269 5.30 24.40 -6.35
CA LEU A 269 6.53 25.09 -5.96
C LEU A 269 7.23 25.74 -7.14
N SER A 270 7.27 25.06 -8.29
CA SER A 270 7.82 25.59 -9.53
C SER A 270 7.02 26.81 -10.01
N ALA A 271 5.69 26.75 -9.96
CA ALA A 271 4.83 27.90 -10.23
C ALA A 271 5.03 29.04 -9.21
N ALA A 272 5.01 28.73 -7.91
CA ALA A 272 5.15 29.71 -6.82
C ALA A 272 6.45 30.53 -6.88
N SER A 273 7.54 29.88 -7.32
CA SER A 273 8.90 30.42 -7.33
C SER A 273 9.36 30.96 -8.69
N GLY A 274 8.83 30.43 -9.80
CA GLY A 274 9.39 30.61 -11.14
C GLY A 274 10.61 29.73 -11.45
N ILE A 275 11.03 28.86 -10.53
CA ILE A 275 12.16 27.94 -10.71
C ILE A 275 11.66 26.65 -11.36
N PRO A 276 12.19 26.22 -12.53
CA PRO A 276 11.85 24.93 -13.12
C PRO A 276 12.21 23.78 -12.18
N LEU A 277 11.28 22.85 -11.97
CA LEU A 277 11.49 21.60 -11.24
C LEU A 277 10.96 20.42 -12.05
N ASP A 278 11.68 19.31 -12.04
CA ASP A 278 11.15 18.03 -12.50
C ASP A 278 10.17 17.48 -11.44
N PRO A 279 8.92 17.14 -11.82
CA PRO A 279 7.93 16.60 -10.89
C PRO A 279 8.05 15.08 -10.85
N ASP A 280 9.12 14.59 -10.24
CA ASP A 280 9.46 13.18 -10.05
C ASP A 280 8.92 12.58 -8.73
N GLY A 281 8.58 13.41 -7.75
CA GLY A 281 8.15 13.01 -6.41
C GLY A 281 9.24 13.06 -5.34
N ASP A 282 10.50 13.30 -5.70
CA ASP A 282 11.64 13.33 -4.77
C ASP A 282 11.83 14.75 -4.20
N LEU A 283 11.39 14.92 -2.95
CA LEU A 283 11.53 16.19 -2.22
C LEU A 283 12.95 16.46 -1.72
N LEU A 284 13.73 15.40 -1.50
CA LEU A 284 15.09 15.41 -0.93
C LEU A 284 15.95 14.35 -1.59
N ARG A 285 17.27 14.58 -1.69
CA ARG A 285 18.20 13.58 -2.24
C ARG A 285 18.59 12.54 -1.19
N GLY A 286 18.62 11.27 -1.59
CA GLY A 286 19.02 10.15 -0.75
C GLY A 286 20.50 10.10 -0.33
N ASP A 287 21.34 11.00 -0.86
CA ASP A 287 22.74 11.21 -0.44
C ASP A 287 22.90 12.32 0.61
N GLY A 288 21.80 12.92 1.08
CA GLY A 288 21.80 13.99 2.07
C GLY A 288 22.24 15.36 1.54
N GLN A 289 22.64 15.48 0.27
CA GLN A 289 22.97 16.78 -0.34
C GLN A 289 21.70 17.57 -0.67
N ARG A 290 21.84 18.89 -0.82
CA ARG A 290 20.72 19.77 -1.20
C ARG A 290 20.19 19.39 -2.58
N GLY A 291 18.88 19.16 -2.67
CA GLY A 291 18.16 18.87 -3.92
C GLY A 291 17.63 20.13 -4.63
N ALA A 292 17.20 20.00 -5.89
CA ALA A 292 16.56 21.10 -6.62
C ALA A 292 15.24 21.53 -5.95
N THR A 293 14.39 20.58 -5.57
CA THR A 293 13.15 20.80 -4.82
C THR A 293 13.41 21.56 -3.52
N GLU A 294 14.43 21.15 -2.76
CA GLU A 294 14.83 21.79 -1.51
C GLU A 294 15.38 23.21 -1.73
N ALA A 295 16.25 23.41 -2.73
CA ALA A 295 16.79 24.72 -3.06
C ALA A 295 15.68 25.71 -3.47
N ALA A 296 14.68 25.28 -4.25
CA ALA A 296 13.53 26.10 -4.61
C ALA A 296 12.63 26.41 -3.40
N ALA A 297 12.42 25.44 -2.50
CA ALA A 297 11.63 25.64 -1.28
C ALA A 297 12.31 26.62 -0.32
N LEU A 298 13.63 26.54 -0.16
CA LEU A 298 14.43 27.46 0.66
C LEU A 298 14.50 28.86 0.05
N ALA A 299 14.63 28.98 -1.27
CA ALA A 299 14.55 30.28 -1.96
C ALA A 299 13.18 30.97 -1.78
N MET A 300 12.11 30.20 -1.55
CA MET A 300 10.79 30.72 -1.22
C MET A 300 10.58 31.02 0.27
N ALA A 301 11.38 30.46 1.18
CA ALA A 301 11.14 30.54 2.63
C ALA A 301 10.90 31.97 3.15
N PRO A 302 11.66 33.01 2.75
CA PRO A 302 11.41 34.39 3.19
C PRO A 302 10.07 34.95 2.71
N ARG A 303 9.59 34.55 1.53
CA ARG A 303 8.27 34.95 0.97
C ARG A 303 7.10 34.23 1.64
N LEU A 304 7.36 33.11 2.32
CA LEU A 304 6.38 32.31 3.06
C LEU A 304 6.47 32.56 4.59
N GLY A 305 7.39 33.41 5.05
CA GLY A 305 7.62 33.65 6.47
C GLY A 305 8.12 32.42 7.24
N LEU A 306 8.87 31.52 6.58
CA LEU A 306 9.37 30.26 7.17
C LEU A 306 10.89 30.31 7.36
N GLY A 307 11.40 29.69 8.42
CA GLY A 307 12.83 29.41 8.60
C GLY A 307 13.29 28.17 7.82
N GLU A 308 14.58 28.10 7.48
CA GLU A 308 15.14 26.96 6.72
C GLU A 308 14.85 25.60 7.37
N ALA A 309 14.92 25.53 8.71
CA ALA A 309 14.65 24.31 9.46
C ALA A 309 13.17 23.88 9.43
N GLU A 310 12.23 24.80 9.23
CA GLU A 310 10.81 24.47 9.03
C GLU A 310 10.56 23.92 7.63
N VAL A 311 11.19 24.53 6.62
CA VAL A 311 11.18 24.03 5.24
C VAL A 311 11.76 22.62 5.18
N ARG A 312 12.93 22.41 5.79
CA ARG A 312 13.60 21.10 5.82
C ARG A 312 12.71 20.02 6.47
N ARG A 313 12.20 20.25 7.67
CA ARG A 313 11.30 19.31 8.36
C ARG A 313 10.02 19.01 7.57
N ALA A 314 9.49 19.98 6.83
CA ALA A 314 8.33 19.75 5.98
C ALA A 314 8.65 18.84 4.78
N LEU A 315 9.81 19.02 4.13
CA LEU A 315 10.24 18.16 3.01
C LEU A 315 10.61 16.74 3.48
N GLU A 316 11.10 16.58 4.72
CA GLU A 316 11.40 15.28 5.33
C GLU A 316 10.12 14.43 5.52
N GLN A 317 8.96 15.06 5.73
CA GLN A 317 7.64 14.41 5.71
C GLN A 317 7.16 14.02 4.29
N GLY A 318 8.02 14.14 3.27
CA GLY A 318 7.71 13.75 1.89
C GLY A 318 7.30 12.28 1.72
N ASN A 319 7.79 11.40 2.61
CA ASN A 319 7.45 9.98 2.65
C ASN A 319 6.48 9.63 3.80
N GLU A 320 5.70 10.60 4.26
CA GLU A 320 4.71 10.47 5.34
C GLU A 320 3.40 11.19 4.98
N ALA A 321 2.30 10.87 5.68
CA ALA A 321 1.05 11.63 5.63
C ALA A 321 1.10 12.97 6.41
N GLY A 322 2.28 13.55 6.62
CA GLY A 322 2.49 14.81 7.35
C GLY A 322 2.49 16.06 6.48
N LEU A 323 3.09 15.95 5.28
CA LEU A 323 3.42 17.06 4.39
C LEU A 323 2.23 18.01 4.13
N GLU A 324 1.02 17.48 3.90
CA GLU A 324 -0.17 18.28 3.57
C GLU A 324 -0.57 19.26 4.67
N ARG A 325 -0.27 18.92 5.94
CA ARG A 325 -0.54 19.77 7.10
C ARG A 325 0.56 20.81 7.34
N SER A 326 1.74 20.65 6.74
CA SER A 326 2.86 21.58 6.89
C SER A 326 2.50 23.00 6.43
N ALA A 327 3.15 24.01 7.00
CA ALA A 327 3.01 25.40 6.56
C ALA A 327 3.56 25.58 5.14
N LEU A 328 4.67 24.92 4.81
CA LEU A 328 5.29 24.94 3.47
C LEU A 328 4.30 24.49 2.39
N TYR A 329 3.71 23.30 2.51
CA TYR A 329 2.79 22.76 1.51
C TYR A 329 1.57 23.68 1.31
N ARG A 330 0.92 24.07 2.41
CA ARG A 330 -0.30 24.90 2.36
C ARG A 330 -0.03 26.28 1.77
N GLN A 331 1.07 26.94 2.15
CA GLN A 331 1.41 28.26 1.62
C GLN A 331 1.89 28.23 0.17
N VAL A 332 2.71 27.24 -0.24
CA VAL A 332 3.17 27.09 -1.63
C VAL A 332 1.98 26.92 -2.58
N PHE A 333 1.06 26.01 -2.27
CA PHE A 333 -0.16 25.86 -3.07
C PHE A 333 -1.00 27.14 -3.08
N SER A 334 -1.25 27.73 -1.91
CA SER A 334 -2.04 28.96 -1.79
C SER A 334 -1.46 30.13 -2.61
N LEU A 335 -0.14 30.24 -2.71
CA LEU A 335 0.53 31.25 -3.54
C LEU A 335 0.45 30.92 -5.04
N ALA A 336 0.73 29.67 -5.43
CA ALA A 336 0.66 29.23 -6.82
C ALA A 336 -0.77 29.31 -7.41
N GLU A 337 -1.78 29.01 -6.60
CA GLU A 337 -3.19 29.09 -6.97
C GLU A 337 -3.65 30.54 -7.15
N ARG A 338 -3.16 31.48 -6.31
CA ARG A 338 -3.36 32.92 -6.54
C ARG A 338 -2.70 33.41 -7.84
N GLN A 339 -1.47 32.95 -8.13
CA GLN A 339 -0.74 33.35 -9.33
C GLN A 339 -1.36 32.80 -10.62
N GLN A 340 -1.93 31.59 -10.60
CA GLN A 340 -2.58 30.97 -11.77
C GLN A 340 -4.10 31.24 -11.86
N GLY A 341 -4.69 31.93 -10.89
CA GLY A 341 -6.13 32.23 -10.86
C GLY A 341 -7.05 31.02 -10.78
N ARG A 342 -6.55 29.86 -10.33
CA ARG A 342 -7.26 28.57 -10.33
C ARG A 342 -6.72 27.63 -9.24
N ALA A 343 -7.55 26.68 -8.81
CA ALA A 343 -7.10 25.57 -7.97
C ALA A 343 -6.11 24.67 -8.72
N LEU A 344 -5.14 24.11 -7.99
CA LEU A 344 -4.13 23.18 -8.50
C LEU A 344 -4.39 21.74 -8.00
N PRO A 345 -4.11 20.73 -8.84
CA PRO A 345 -4.28 19.33 -8.47
C PRO A 345 -3.35 18.97 -7.31
N ARG A 346 -3.83 18.10 -6.40
CA ARG A 346 -3.07 17.65 -5.22
C ARG A 346 -2.38 16.30 -5.41
N ALA A 347 -2.64 15.65 -6.54
CA ALA A 347 -1.87 14.53 -7.07
C ALA A 347 -1.73 14.66 -8.60
N VAL A 348 -0.56 14.32 -9.12
CA VAL A 348 -0.25 14.28 -10.56
C VAL A 348 0.58 13.02 -10.84
N LEU A 349 0.67 12.57 -12.09
CA LEU A 349 1.58 11.47 -12.42
C LEU A 349 3.04 11.95 -12.36
N PRO A 350 3.93 11.27 -11.62
CA PRO A 350 5.36 11.56 -11.63
C PRO A 350 5.99 11.38 -13.02
N LYS A 351 6.87 12.30 -13.41
CA LYS A 351 7.56 12.30 -14.71
C LYS A 351 8.84 11.44 -14.73
N ILE A 352 8.83 10.29 -14.05
CA ILE A 352 9.98 9.39 -13.98
C ILE A 352 10.07 8.55 -15.28
N ALA A 353 11.24 8.55 -15.90
CA ALA A 353 11.62 7.56 -16.92
C ALA A 353 12.19 6.31 -16.24
N LEU A 354 11.59 5.14 -16.50
CA LEU A 354 12.02 3.88 -15.89
C LEU A 354 13.24 3.33 -16.63
N SER A 355 14.28 2.97 -15.85
CA SER A 355 15.52 2.39 -16.35
C SER A 355 15.90 1.14 -15.55
N GLY A 356 16.71 0.27 -16.15
CA GLY A 356 17.17 -0.97 -15.52
C GLY A 356 17.65 -1.99 -16.56
N PRO A 357 18.44 -3.00 -16.16
CA PRO A 357 19.12 -3.92 -17.09
C PRO A 357 18.19 -4.83 -17.90
N LYS A 358 16.89 -4.84 -17.59
CA LYS A 358 15.82 -5.58 -18.30
C LYS A 358 14.99 -4.70 -19.25
N ILE A 359 15.17 -3.37 -19.24
CA ILE A 359 14.33 -2.41 -19.95
C ILE A 359 14.96 -2.06 -21.30
N SER A 360 14.43 -2.63 -22.38
CA SER A 360 14.92 -2.45 -23.77
C SER A 360 14.19 -1.38 -24.59
N ARG A 361 13.18 -0.73 -24.01
CA ARG A 361 12.39 0.35 -24.63
C ARG A 361 12.03 1.41 -23.59
N PRO A 362 11.83 2.69 -23.97
CA PRO A 362 11.38 3.72 -23.04
C PRO A 362 10.11 3.32 -22.29
N LEU A 363 10.14 3.51 -20.97
CA LEU A 363 9.07 3.24 -20.02
C LEU A 363 8.99 4.39 -19.02
N SER A 364 7.84 4.55 -18.36
CA SER A 364 7.63 5.62 -17.36
C SER A 364 6.66 5.17 -16.26
N THR A 365 6.67 5.86 -15.14
CA THR A 365 5.67 5.67 -14.06
C THR A 365 4.24 5.92 -14.58
N GLN A 366 4.05 6.87 -15.50
CA GLN A 366 2.78 7.05 -16.21
C GLN A 366 2.36 5.78 -16.96
N TRP A 367 3.24 5.19 -17.78
CA TRP A 367 2.93 3.95 -18.50
C TRP A 367 2.57 2.81 -17.53
N PHE A 368 3.29 2.70 -16.42
CA PHE A 368 3.00 1.69 -15.40
C PHE A 368 1.60 1.90 -14.80
N ALA A 369 1.34 3.11 -14.29
CA ALA A 369 0.09 3.46 -13.63
C ALA A 369 -1.12 3.30 -14.56
N GLU A 370 -0.99 3.69 -15.85
CA GLU A 370 -2.02 3.49 -16.87
C GLU A 370 -2.27 2.00 -17.18
N ARG A 371 -1.22 1.17 -17.23
CA ARG A 371 -1.39 -0.28 -17.42
C ARG A 371 -2.07 -0.93 -16.23
N VAL A 372 -1.68 -0.60 -15.00
CA VAL A 372 -2.38 -1.07 -13.79
C VAL A 372 -3.83 -0.56 -13.78
N GLN A 373 -4.08 0.70 -14.14
CA GLN A 373 -5.43 1.27 -14.21
C GLN A 373 -6.33 0.52 -15.22
N GLN A 374 -5.80 0.11 -16.37
CA GLN A 374 -6.51 -0.72 -17.35
C GLN A 374 -6.81 -2.13 -16.81
N ARG A 375 -5.87 -2.75 -16.07
CA ARG A 375 -6.05 -4.07 -15.43
C ARG A 375 -7.11 -4.00 -14.32
N TRP A 376 -7.05 -2.95 -13.51
CA TRP A 376 -8.01 -2.65 -12.44
C TRP A 376 -9.42 -2.47 -12.99
N GLN A 377 -9.59 -1.70 -14.07
CA GLN A 377 -10.89 -1.54 -14.75
C GLN A 377 -11.45 -2.89 -15.24
N ARG A 378 -10.63 -3.74 -15.87
CA ARG A 378 -11.05 -5.09 -16.29
C ARG A 378 -11.39 -6.02 -15.12
N CYS A 379 -10.79 -5.80 -13.95
CA CYS A 379 -11.12 -6.52 -12.72
C CYS A 379 -12.44 -6.03 -12.12
N MET A 380 -12.64 -4.72 -11.99
CA MET A 380 -13.89 -4.13 -11.50
C MET A 380 -15.09 -4.49 -12.39
N ALA A 381 -14.89 -4.65 -13.70
CA ALA A 381 -15.91 -5.16 -14.62
C ALA A 381 -16.34 -6.63 -14.36
N ARG A 382 -15.66 -7.36 -13.46
CA ARG A 382 -16.08 -8.70 -12.97
C ARG A 382 -16.74 -8.65 -11.59
N ALA A 383 -16.77 -7.50 -10.92
CA ALA A 383 -17.33 -7.37 -9.58
C ALA A 383 -18.88 -7.47 -9.58
N PRO A 384 -19.51 -7.87 -8.47
CA PRO A 384 -20.95 -7.78 -8.31
C PRO A 384 -21.47 -6.35 -8.48
N ALA A 385 -22.71 -6.19 -8.98
CA ALA A 385 -23.37 -4.90 -9.04
C ALA A 385 -23.47 -4.26 -7.64
N GLY A 386 -23.19 -2.96 -7.54
CA GLY A 386 -23.13 -2.25 -6.26
C GLY A 386 -21.76 -2.27 -5.56
N ALA A 387 -20.77 -3.01 -6.07
CA ALA A 387 -19.39 -2.97 -5.56
C ALA A 387 -18.62 -1.72 -6.01
N SER A 388 -19.08 -0.54 -5.56
CA SER A 388 -18.46 0.75 -5.87
C SER A 388 -17.10 0.95 -5.17
N SER A 389 -16.35 1.95 -5.62
CA SER A 389 -15.26 2.52 -4.82
C SER A 389 -15.76 2.94 -3.43
N PRO A 390 -14.92 2.90 -2.38
CA PRO A 390 -15.22 3.63 -1.15
C PRO A 390 -15.41 5.12 -1.50
N SER A 391 -16.40 5.76 -0.87
CA SER A 391 -16.51 7.22 -0.92
C SER A 391 -15.26 7.84 -0.30
N THR A 392 -14.84 9.00 -0.78
CA THR A 392 -13.69 9.74 -0.19
C THR A 392 -13.99 10.39 1.16
N ALA A 393 -15.24 10.27 1.65
CA ALA A 393 -15.58 10.53 3.04
C ALA A 393 -15.17 9.36 3.94
N SER A 394 -14.63 9.68 5.12
CA SER A 394 -14.33 8.73 6.21
C SER A 394 -13.19 7.73 5.96
N LEU A 395 -11.99 8.24 5.67
CA LEU A 395 -10.85 7.80 6.48
C LEU A 395 -11.04 8.37 7.90
N PRO A 396 -10.73 7.62 8.98
CA PRO A 396 -10.67 8.22 10.31
C PRO A 396 -9.55 9.26 10.39
N GLU A 397 -9.72 10.28 11.22
CA GLU A 397 -8.57 11.07 11.67
C GLU A 397 -7.65 10.19 12.54
N PRO A 398 -6.32 10.38 12.47
CA PRO A 398 -5.33 9.57 13.20
C PRO A 398 -5.26 9.91 14.70
#